data_AF-A0A0L1KKJ2-F1
#
_entry.id   AF-A0A0L1KKJ2-F1
#
_cell.length_a   1.000
_cell.length_b   1.000
_cell.length_c   1.000
_cell.angle_alpha   90.00
_cell.angle_beta   90.00
_cell.angle_gamma   90.00
#
_symmetry.space_group_name_H-M   'P 1'
#
loop_
_entity.id
_entity.type
_entity.pdbx_description
1 polymer ?
#
loop_
_entity_poly.entity_id
_entity_poly.type
_entity_poly.pdbx_seq_one_letter_code
_entity_poly.pdbx_strand_id
1 'polypeptide(L)'
;MIKGIKALLQSTRGWKSLHEAYGAAKMKGHPEIIKVPTNFRWHRHFEHVSLPRGTSGKPMNFLLTVLFYNQPCRLDGLWSKCMEVSGIPLDSRRHLRQVIHQARMEGWIYFEKKEEHWYVYFCQDRYEEAKYLVSKWRTDWIKNISGNPHQSTITGSLGKLSDAKPVDKLEHMKRMREALVEANKKLSAFERTTIDYLPYTDPNGKVNFMWWYESAIKSENKGSNTLDAPSEPRKNLNVAGISPLTRTL
;
A
#
# COMPACT_ATOMS: atom_id res chain seq x y z
N MET A 1 -32.37 -3.16 10.52
CA MET A 1 -30.92 -3.46 10.62
C MET A 1 -30.01 -2.79 9.56
N ILE A 2 -30.52 -2.26 8.43
CA ILE A 2 -29.69 -1.68 7.34
C ILE A 2 -29.39 -0.16 7.48
N LYS A 3 -30.05 0.55 8.41
CA LYS A 3 -29.97 2.02 8.52
C LYS A 3 -28.68 2.54 9.21
N GLY A 4 -28.06 1.77 10.11
CA GLY A 4 -26.88 2.22 10.86
C GLY A 4 -25.57 2.27 10.05
N ILE A 5 -25.43 1.43 9.01
CA ILE A 5 -24.23 1.40 8.17
C ILE A 5 -24.23 2.55 7.15
N LYS A 6 -25.42 3.03 6.74
CA LYS A 6 -25.54 4.24 5.89
C LYS A 6 -24.98 5.49 6.57
N ALA A 7 -25.09 5.63 7.90
CA ALA A 7 -24.55 6.78 8.61
C ALA A 7 -23.01 6.81 8.64
N LEU A 8 -22.35 5.65 8.76
CA LEU A 8 -20.88 5.54 8.63
C LEU A 8 -20.40 5.64 7.17
N LEU A 9 -21.25 5.23 6.21
CA LEU A 9 -20.99 5.38 4.78
C LEU A 9 -21.23 6.81 4.26
N GLN A 10 -22.07 7.61 4.93
CA GLN A 10 -22.41 9.00 4.57
C GLN A 10 -21.49 10.06 5.20
N SER A 11 -20.48 9.66 5.99
CA SER A 11 -19.40 10.57 6.42
C SER A 11 -18.48 11.02 5.27
N THR A 12 -18.78 10.70 4.01
CA THR A 12 -18.19 11.34 2.83
C THR A 12 -18.80 12.74 2.61
N ARG A 13 -18.71 13.60 3.62
CA ARG A 13 -18.89 15.05 3.44
C ARG A 13 -17.60 15.58 2.83
N GLY A 14 -17.67 15.84 1.53
CA GLY A 14 -16.61 16.48 0.75
C GLY A 14 -15.37 15.62 0.59
N TRP A 15 -14.60 15.87 -0.46
CA TRP A 15 -13.19 15.50 -0.44
C TRP A 15 -12.60 16.20 0.80
N LYS A 16 -12.32 15.47 1.89
CA LYS A 16 -11.69 16.06 3.07
C LYS A 16 -10.33 16.62 2.65
N SER A 17 -10.14 17.90 3.00
CA SER A 17 -9.12 18.87 2.64
C SER A 17 -8.31 18.61 1.36
N LEU A 18 -8.38 19.58 0.46
CA LEU A 18 -7.47 19.79 -0.68
C LEU A 18 -5.97 19.92 -0.28
N HIS A 19 -5.64 19.71 1.00
CA HIS A 19 -4.34 19.93 1.62
C HIS A 19 -3.78 18.70 2.35
N GLU A 20 -4.54 17.61 2.56
CA GLU A 20 -4.02 16.40 3.19
C GLU A 20 -3.32 15.51 2.16
N ALA A 21 -2.01 15.71 2.03
CA ALA A 21 -1.15 14.75 1.34
C ALA A 21 -1.17 13.43 2.11
N TYR A 22 -1.89 12.44 1.60
CA TYR A 22 -1.69 11.06 2.02
C TYR A 22 -0.23 10.72 1.71
N GLY A 23 0.58 10.38 2.73
CA GLY A 23 1.96 9.90 2.57
C GLY A 23 2.03 8.50 1.92
N ALA A 24 1.09 8.21 1.02
CA ALA A 24 0.80 6.93 0.42
C ALA A 24 1.36 6.86 -1.01
N ALA A 25 1.07 5.75 -1.70
CA ALA A 25 1.45 5.57 -3.09
C ALA A 25 0.86 6.68 -3.97
N LYS A 26 1.50 6.96 -5.10
CA LYS A 26 1.06 8.04 -5.98
C LYS A 26 1.03 7.56 -7.42
N MET A 27 0.03 8.02 -8.17
CA MET A 27 -0.15 7.58 -9.54
C MET A 27 0.94 8.22 -10.42
N LYS A 28 1.56 7.42 -11.29
CA LYS A 28 2.58 7.89 -12.23
C LYS A 28 1.95 8.87 -13.22
N GLY A 29 2.66 9.95 -13.54
CA GLY A 29 2.17 11.00 -14.43
C GLY A 29 1.06 11.90 -13.87
N HIS A 30 0.56 11.65 -12.65
CA HIS A 30 -0.41 12.54 -12.02
C HIS A 30 0.28 13.71 -11.30
N PRO A 31 -0.17 14.97 -11.53
CA PRO A 31 0.41 16.13 -10.87
C PRO A 31 0.19 16.06 -9.35
N GLU A 32 1.27 16.27 -8.60
CA GLU A 32 1.28 16.04 -7.16
C GLU A 32 0.43 17.07 -6.37
N ILE A 33 0.40 18.31 -6.84
CA ILE A 33 -0.22 19.45 -6.16
C ILE A 33 -0.80 20.37 -7.23
N ILE A 34 -2.03 20.13 -7.66
CA ILE A 34 -2.82 21.21 -8.24
C ILE A 34 -3.35 22.00 -7.04
N LYS A 35 -2.79 23.17 -6.76
CA LYS A 35 -3.31 24.05 -5.71
C LYS A 35 -4.72 24.48 -6.11
N VAL A 36 -5.72 23.84 -5.54
CA VAL A 36 -7.10 24.25 -5.76
C VAL A 36 -7.39 25.47 -4.88
N PRO A 37 -7.99 26.53 -5.44
CA PRO A 37 -8.33 27.73 -4.67
C PRO A 37 -9.21 27.42 -3.45
N THR A 38 -8.99 28.13 -2.35
CA THR A 38 -9.73 27.96 -1.09
C THR A 38 -11.21 28.29 -1.20
N ASN A 39 -11.59 29.11 -2.18
CA ASN A 39 -12.96 29.47 -2.51
C ASN A 39 -13.64 28.48 -3.47
N PHE A 40 -12.96 27.40 -3.87
CA PHE A 40 -13.54 26.40 -4.77
C PHE A 40 -14.75 25.70 -4.14
N ARG A 41 -15.85 25.65 -4.90
CA ARG A 41 -17.07 24.93 -4.52
C ARG A 41 -17.56 24.13 -5.72
N TRP A 42 -17.95 22.89 -5.47
CA TRP A 42 -18.60 22.07 -6.48
C TRP A 42 -20.04 22.55 -6.69
N HIS A 43 -20.43 22.76 -7.94
CA HIS A 43 -21.82 23.08 -8.29
C HIS A 43 -22.69 21.82 -8.48
N ARG A 44 -22.07 20.66 -8.75
CA ARG A 44 -22.77 19.39 -9.00
C ARG A 44 -22.05 18.22 -8.34
N HIS A 45 -22.48 17.83 -7.13
CA HIS A 45 -21.80 16.79 -6.37
C HIS A 45 -21.98 15.36 -6.89
N PHE A 46 -23.03 15.09 -7.68
CA PHE A 46 -23.45 13.72 -8.02
C PHE A 46 -22.93 13.20 -9.37
N GLU A 47 -22.35 14.07 -10.20
CA GLU A 47 -21.89 13.69 -11.56
C GLU A 47 -20.45 13.16 -11.59
N HIS A 48 -19.76 13.14 -10.45
CA HIS A 48 -18.35 12.77 -10.40
C HIS A 48 -18.15 11.25 -10.36
N VAL A 49 -17.65 10.71 -11.46
CA VAL A 49 -17.15 9.34 -11.54
C VAL A 49 -15.68 9.33 -11.13
N SER A 50 -15.31 8.38 -10.28
CA SER A 50 -13.90 8.15 -9.94
C SER A 50 -13.28 7.11 -10.84
N LEU A 51 -11.98 7.26 -11.12
CA LEU A 51 -11.19 6.17 -11.68
C LEU A 51 -11.27 4.94 -10.74
N PRO A 52 -11.50 3.73 -11.28
CA PRO A 52 -11.39 2.49 -10.50
C PRO A 52 -9.97 2.32 -9.95
N ARG A 53 -9.82 1.54 -8.89
CA ARG A 53 -8.52 1.24 -8.28
C ARG A 53 -8.22 -0.25 -8.36
N GLY A 54 -6.94 -0.61 -8.40
CA GLY A 54 -6.50 -2.01 -8.41
C GLY A 54 -6.75 -2.67 -7.06
N THR A 55 -7.76 -3.52 -6.95
CA THR A 55 -8.11 -4.13 -5.65
C THR A 55 -7.45 -5.49 -5.39
N SER A 56 -6.97 -6.17 -6.43
CA SER A 56 -6.44 -7.54 -6.37
C SER A 56 -4.91 -7.59 -6.38
N GLY A 57 -4.35 -8.73 -5.98
CA GLY A 57 -2.91 -8.97 -5.99
C GLY A 57 -2.18 -8.20 -4.88
N LYS A 58 -1.30 -7.25 -5.26
CA LYS A 58 -0.39 -6.57 -4.31
C LYS A 58 -1.14 -5.79 -3.19
N PRO A 59 -2.18 -4.98 -3.47
CA PRO A 59 -2.95 -4.30 -2.43
C PRO A 59 -3.71 -5.26 -1.50
N MET A 60 -4.24 -6.35 -2.04
CA MET A 60 -4.91 -7.39 -1.24
C MET A 60 -3.91 -8.05 -0.28
N ASN A 61 -2.80 -8.55 -0.80
CA ASN A 61 -1.76 -9.20 0.02
C ASN A 61 -1.22 -8.26 1.08
N PHE A 62 -1.05 -6.98 0.75
CA PHE A 62 -0.68 -5.94 1.71
C PHE A 62 -1.74 -5.77 2.82
N LEU A 63 -3.02 -5.65 2.48
CA LEU A 63 -4.10 -5.56 3.45
C LEU A 63 -4.13 -6.77 4.38
N LEU A 64 -4.06 -7.99 3.83
CA LEU A 64 -4.08 -9.23 4.61
C LEU A 64 -2.86 -9.30 5.55
N THR A 65 -1.68 -8.88 5.08
CA THR A 65 -0.48 -8.82 5.93
C THR A 65 -0.64 -7.83 7.08
N VAL A 66 -1.16 -6.62 6.80
CA VAL A 66 -1.43 -5.63 7.85
C VAL A 66 -2.45 -6.16 8.84
N LEU A 67 -3.53 -6.78 8.37
CA LEU A 67 -4.57 -7.34 9.25
C LEU A 67 -4.03 -8.50 10.09
N PHE A 68 -3.16 -9.36 9.55
CA PHE A 68 -2.59 -10.52 10.24
C PHE A 68 -1.79 -10.10 11.48
N TYR A 69 -0.95 -9.06 11.36
CA TYR A 69 -0.15 -8.56 12.48
C TYR A 69 -0.92 -7.67 13.47
N ASN A 70 -2.16 -7.28 13.16
CA ASN A 70 -2.91 -6.31 13.94
C ASN A 70 -4.29 -6.82 14.39
N GLN A 71 -4.48 -8.14 14.52
CA GLN A 71 -5.71 -8.70 15.05
C GLN A 71 -5.87 -8.42 16.55
N PRO A 72 -7.03 -7.96 17.04
CA PRO A 72 -8.18 -7.46 16.28
C PRO A 72 -7.97 -6.01 15.80
N CYS A 73 -8.33 -5.71 14.55
CA CYS A 73 -8.09 -4.38 13.97
C CYS A 73 -9.35 -3.52 13.94
N ARG A 74 -9.27 -2.32 14.52
CA ARG A 74 -10.34 -1.31 14.39
C ARG A 74 -10.37 -0.73 12.97
N LEU A 75 -11.57 -0.64 12.39
CA LEU A 75 -11.75 -0.11 11.04
C LEU A 75 -11.32 1.36 10.93
N ASP A 76 -11.59 2.18 11.96
CA ASP A 76 -11.25 3.61 11.99
C ASP A 76 -9.73 3.85 12.01
N GLY A 77 -8.98 2.96 12.66
CA GLY A 77 -7.53 3.04 12.82
C GLY A 77 -6.73 2.31 11.73
N LEU A 78 -7.40 1.53 10.87
CA LEU A 78 -6.75 0.67 9.88
C LEU A 78 -5.89 1.47 8.90
N TRP A 79 -6.35 2.63 8.45
CA TRP A 79 -5.55 3.49 7.55
C TRP A 79 -4.22 3.90 8.20
N SER A 80 -4.24 4.32 9.46
CA SER A 80 -3.03 4.69 10.19
C SER A 80 -2.08 3.49 10.31
N LYS A 81 -2.60 2.28 10.51
CA LYS A 81 -1.80 1.04 10.53
C LYS A 81 -1.19 0.70 9.17
N CYS A 82 -1.91 0.93 8.07
CA CYS A 82 -1.32 0.82 6.74
C CYS A 82 -0.18 1.81 6.53
N MET A 83 -0.29 3.03 7.08
CA MET A 83 0.74 4.07 6.99
C MET A 83 2.01 3.77 7.79
N GLU A 84 1.94 2.88 8.78
CA GLU A 84 3.11 2.44 9.56
C GLU A 84 4.05 1.53 8.76
N VAL A 85 3.56 0.91 7.68
CA VAL A 85 4.32 -0.06 6.87
C VAL A 85 4.96 0.65 5.67
N SER A 86 6.20 0.33 5.33
CA SER A 86 6.87 0.85 4.13
C SER A 86 6.29 0.25 2.84
N GLY A 87 6.44 0.97 1.72
CA GLY A 87 6.07 0.46 0.41
C GLY A 87 4.56 0.26 0.21
N ILE A 88 3.74 1.12 0.82
CA ILE A 88 2.28 1.07 0.77
C ILE A 88 1.81 1.08 -0.69
N PRO A 89 1.05 0.07 -1.17
CA PRO A 89 0.53 0.03 -2.53
C PRO A 89 -0.83 0.74 -2.70
N LEU A 90 -1.31 1.41 -1.65
CA LEU A 90 -2.57 2.15 -1.62
C LEU A 90 -2.32 3.63 -1.89
N ASP A 91 -3.19 4.29 -2.64
CA ASP A 91 -3.08 5.74 -2.93
C ASP A 91 -3.90 6.59 -1.95
N SER A 92 -5.00 6.03 -1.43
CA SER A 92 -6.01 6.79 -0.68
C SER A 92 -6.87 5.89 0.22
N ARG A 93 -7.59 6.50 1.16
CA ARG A 93 -8.61 5.80 1.96
C ARG A 93 -9.74 5.20 1.11
N ARG A 94 -10.02 5.78 -0.06
CA ARG A 94 -11.01 5.23 -1.01
C ARG A 94 -10.54 3.90 -1.57
N HIS A 95 -9.28 3.82 -1.97
CA HIS A 95 -8.67 2.59 -2.47
C HIS A 95 -8.61 1.54 -1.37
N LEU A 96 -8.21 1.90 -0.14
CA LEU A 96 -8.32 1.00 1.01
C LEU A 96 -9.74 0.43 1.16
N ARG A 97 -10.78 1.28 1.08
CA ARG A 97 -12.18 0.85 1.15
C ARG A 97 -12.55 -0.13 0.04
N GLN A 98 -12.08 0.09 -1.19
CA GLN A 98 -12.35 -0.81 -2.32
C GLN A 98 -11.64 -2.17 -2.14
N VAL A 99 -10.40 -2.19 -1.65
CA VAL A 99 -9.67 -3.44 -1.34
C VAL A 99 -10.38 -4.20 -0.22
N ILE A 100 -10.79 -3.51 0.85
CA ILE A 100 -11.56 -4.10 1.95
C ILE A 100 -12.88 -4.68 1.45
N HIS A 101 -13.59 -3.95 0.57
CA HIS A 101 -14.83 -4.45 -0.04
C HIS A 101 -14.57 -5.73 -0.83
N GLN A 102 -13.53 -5.74 -1.67
CA GLN A 102 -13.12 -6.92 -2.42
C GLN A 102 -12.76 -8.08 -1.49
N ALA A 103 -12.00 -7.84 -0.42
CA ALA A 103 -11.59 -8.84 0.54
C ALA A 103 -12.80 -9.50 1.23
N ARG A 104 -13.83 -8.71 1.52
CA ARG A 104 -15.10 -9.21 2.03
C ARG A 104 -15.87 -10.03 1.00
N MET A 105 -15.94 -9.57 -0.26
CA MET A 105 -16.62 -10.30 -1.34
C MET A 105 -15.96 -11.65 -1.63
N GLU A 106 -14.63 -11.71 -1.53
CA GLU A 106 -13.88 -12.95 -1.67
C GLU A 106 -13.96 -13.83 -0.42
N GLY A 107 -14.46 -13.34 0.71
CA GLY A 107 -14.62 -14.14 1.94
C GLY A 107 -13.37 -14.22 2.81
N TRP A 108 -12.39 -13.32 2.64
CA TRP A 108 -11.21 -13.26 3.51
C TRP A 108 -11.53 -12.69 4.90
N ILE A 109 -12.40 -11.69 4.94
CA ILE A 109 -12.67 -10.89 6.13
C ILE A 109 -14.15 -10.72 6.40
N TYR A 110 -14.49 -10.56 7.67
CA TYR A 110 -15.81 -10.12 8.11
C TYR A 110 -15.70 -8.96 9.09
N PHE A 111 -16.82 -8.24 9.25
CA PHE A 111 -16.91 -7.15 10.22
C PHE A 111 -17.79 -7.56 11.39
N GLU A 112 -17.31 -7.27 12.58
CA GLU A 112 -18.08 -7.40 13.80
C GLU A 112 -18.13 -6.04 14.48
N LYS A 113 -19.33 -5.63 14.92
CA LYS A 113 -19.47 -4.42 15.72
C LYS A 113 -19.36 -4.81 17.19
N LYS A 114 -18.36 -4.28 17.88
CA LYS A 114 -18.21 -4.41 19.34
C LYS A 114 -18.37 -3.04 19.95
N GLU A 115 -19.32 -2.92 20.88
CA GLU A 115 -19.70 -1.66 21.51
C GLU A 115 -20.08 -0.60 20.43
N GLU A 116 -19.28 0.45 20.28
CA GLU A 116 -19.47 1.52 19.30
C GLU A 116 -18.59 1.38 18.05
N HIS A 117 -17.63 0.46 18.05
CA HIS A 117 -16.61 0.39 17.01
C HIS A 117 -16.73 -0.85 16.12
N TRP A 118 -16.36 -0.67 14.85
CA TRP A 118 -16.30 -1.76 13.89
C TRP A 118 -14.89 -2.37 13.89
N TYR A 119 -14.85 -3.68 14.05
CA TYR A 119 -13.62 -4.47 14.00
C TYR A 119 -13.59 -5.34 12.75
N VAL A 120 -12.39 -5.57 12.23
CA VAL A 120 -12.11 -6.39 11.06
C VAL A 120 -11.45 -7.68 11.52
N TYR A 121 -12.08 -8.80 11.20
CA TYR A 121 -11.62 -10.14 11.54
C TYR A 121 -11.40 -10.98 10.28
N PHE A 122 -10.51 -11.97 10.36
CA PHE A 122 -10.37 -12.99 9.33
C PHE A 122 -11.46 -14.04 9.45
N CYS A 123 -11.96 -14.50 8.30
CA CYS A 123 -12.76 -15.71 8.25
C CYS A 123 -11.90 -16.92 8.63
N GLN A 124 -12.44 -17.82 9.45
CA GLN A 124 -11.71 -18.99 9.95
C GLN A 124 -11.24 -19.89 8.81
N ASP A 125 -12.08 -20.11 7.80
CA ASP A 125 -11.81 -20.98 6.65
C ASP A 125 -10.58 -20.54 5.83
N ARG A 126 -10.29 -19.23 5.82
CA ARG A 126 -9.19 -18.64 5.03
C ARG A 126 -8.02 -18.16 5.88
N TYR A 127 -8.06 -18.42 7.18
CA TYR A 127 -7.01 -17.97 8.09
C TYR A 127 -5.68 -18.68 7.82
N GLU A 128 -5.71 -19.98 7.53
CA GLU A 128 -4.51 -20.75 7.19
C GLU A 128 -3.88 -20.30 5.87
N GLU A 129 -4.71 -20.02 4.86
CA GLU A 129 -4.26 -19.44 3.59
C GLU A 129 -3.61 -18.06 3.80
N ALA A 130 -4.23 -17.19 4.60
CA ALA A 130 -3.67 -15.89 4.95
C ALA A 130 -2.32 -16.04 5.67
N LYS A 131 -2.20 -16.98 6.62
CA LYS A 131 -0.94 -17.30 7.30
C LYS A 131 0.13 -17.77 6.33
N TYR A 132 -0.22 -18.64 5.37
CA TYR A 132 0.68 -19.09 4.32
C TYR A 132 1.16 -17.93 3.44
N LEU A 133 0.24 -17.07 2.99
CA LEU A 133 0.57 -15.90 2.16
C LEU A 133 1.53 -14.95 2.87
N VAL A 134 1.28 -14.65 4.15
CA VAL A 134 2.15 -13.80 4.96
C VAL A 134 3.52 -14.44 5.17
N SER A 135 3.57 -15.75 5.39
CA SER A 135 4.82 -16.51 5.54
C SER A 135 5.64 -16.50 4.25
N LYS A 136 4.98 -16.73 3.11
CA LYS A 136 5.59 -16.69 1.78
C LYS A 136 6.15 -15.29 1.46
N TRP A 137 5.36 -14.25 1.69
CA TRP A 137 5.79 -12.86 1.52
C TRP A 137 7.04 -12.56 2.38
N ARG A 138 7.06 -13.02 3.63
CA ARG A 138 8.22 -12.87 4.51
C ARG A 138 9.44 -13.59 3.96
N THR A 139 9.30 -14.84 3.49
CA THR A 139 10.44 -15.58 2.93
C THR A 139 10.99 -14.94 1.67
N ASP A 140 10.11 -14.44 0.79
CA ASP A 140 10.52 -13.77 -0.44
C ASP A 140 11.23 -12.45 -0.13
N TRP A 141 10.74 -11.70 0.87
CA TRP A 141 11.39 -10.49 1.36
C TRP A 141 12.79 -10.77 1.94
N ILE A 142 12.94 -11.84 2.76
CA ILE A 142 14.24 -12.24 3.31
C ILE A 142 15.22 -12.63 2.19
N LYS A 143 14.78 -13.37 1.17
CA LYS A 143 15.60 -13.72 0.01
C LYS A 143 16.05 -12.49 -0.77
N ASN A 144 15.17 -11.52 -0.96
CA ASN A 144 15.54 -10.27 -1.63
C ASN A 144 16.57 -9.44 -0.83
N ILE A 145 16.70 -9.68 0.48
CA ILE A 145 17.67 -9.03 1.36
C ILE A 145 18.93 -9.89 1.57
N SER A 146 18.97 -11.15 1.10
CA SER A 146 20.02 -12.12 1.45
C SER A 146 21.40 -11.89 0.84
N GLY A 147 21.66 -10.70 0.30
CA GLY A 147 23.01 -10.19 0.03
C GLY A 147 23.57 -9.26 1.12
N ASN A 148 22.84 -9.02 2.22
CA ASN A 148 23.24 -8.06 3.25
C ASN A 148 24.30 -8.66 4.22
N PRO A 149 25.49 -8.04 4.36
CA PRO A 149 26.58 -8.57 5.20
C PRO A 149 26.24 -8.69 6.70
N HIS A 150 25.15 -8.10 7.17
CA HIS A 150 24.74 -8.14 8.59
C HIS A 150 23.75 -9.27 8.94
N GLN A 151 23.47 -10.20 8.02
CA GLN A 151 22.51 -11.28 8.27
C GLN A 151 22.86 -12.18 9.46
N SER A 152 24.14 -12.49 9.68
CA SER A 152 24.60 -13.34 10.78
C SER A 152 24.35 -12.72 12.16
N THR A 153 24.44 -11.39 12.27
CA THR A 153 24.12 -10.65 13.49
C THR A 153 22.61 -10.66 13.75
N ILE A 154 21.80 -10.55 12.69
CA ILE A 154 20.34 -10.59 12.77
C ILE A 154 19.85 -11.98 13.22
N THR A 155 20.38 -13.06 12.66
CA THR A 155 20.01 -14.43 13.07
C THR A 155 20.40 -14.73 14.52
N GLY A 156 21.56 -14.25 14.98
CA GLY A 156 21.97 -14.35 16.38
C GLY A 156 21.06 -13.59 17.36
N SER A 157 20.54 -12.43 16.96
CA SER A 157 19.57 -11.68 17.78
C SER A 157 18.21 -12.37 17.89
N LEU A 158 17.81 -13.12 16.86
CA LEU A 158 16.54 -13.84 16.83
C LEU A 158 16.52 -15.04 17.79
N GLY A 159 17.64 -15.75 17.93
CA GLY A 159 17.78 -16.84 18.91
C GLY A 159 17.68 -16.36 20.35
N LYS A 160 18.26 -15.19 20.68
CA LYS A 160 18.09 -14.59 22.02
C LYS A 160 16.64 -14.20 22.31
N LEU A 161 15.88 -13.83 21.29
CA LEU A 161 14.47 -13.48 21.43
C LEU A 161 13.57 -14.72 21.55
N SER A 162 13.90 -15.86 20.94
CA SER A 162 13.10 -17.09 21.08
C SER A 162 13.06 -17.56 22.54
N ASP A 163 14.16 -17.37 23.25
CA ASP A 163 14.35 -17.88 24.62
C ASP A 163 13.84 -16.89 25.69
N ALA A 164 13.49 -15.67 25.29
CA ALA A 164 12.98 -14.64 26.19
C ALA A 164 11.57 -14.94 26.73
N LYS A 165 11.25 -14.36 27.89
CA LYS A 165 9.91 -14.45 28.50
C LYS A 165 8.86 -13.75 27.63
N PRO A 166 7.58 -14.16 27.70
CA PRO A 166 6.52 -13.59 26.87
C PRO A 166 6.30 -12.08 27.08
N VAL A 167 6.49 -11.60 28.31
CA VAL A 167 6.38 -10.16 28.65
C VAL A 167 7.47 -9.36 27.95
N ASP A 168 8.71 -9.83 28.02
CA ASP A 168 9.87 -9.18 27.39
C ASP A 168 9.72 -9.17 25.85
N LYS A 169 9.16 -10.24 25.28
CA LYS A 169 8.82 -10.33 23.85
C LYS A 169 7.82 -9.25 23.43
N LEU A 170 6.78 -9.02 24.22
CA LEU A 170 5.77 -8.00 23.92
C LEU A 170 6.38 -6.60 23.93
N GLU A 171 7.18 -6.27 24.94
CA GLU A 171 7.87 -4.99 25.02
C GLU A 171 8.86 -4.81 23.87
N HIS A 172 9.62 -5.86 23.56
CA HIS A 172 10.55 -5.85 22.43
C HIS A 172 9.83 -5.60 21.11
N MET A 173 8.70 -6.29 20.86
CA MET A 173 7.89 -6.06 19.67
C MET A 173 7.37 -4.61 19.58
N LYS A 174 6.97 -4.02 20.72
CA LYS A 174 6.52 -2.62 20.76
C LYS A 174 7.65 -1.67 20.39
N ARG A 175 8.84 -1.83 20.98
CA ARG A 175 10.03 -1.01 20.66
C ARG A 175 10.45 -1.16 19.20
N MET A 176 10.45 -2.40 18.69
CA MET A 176 10.76 -2.67 17.27
C MET A 176 9.75 -2.00 16.34
N ARG A 177 8.47 -1.98 16.71
CA ARG A 177 7.43 -1.31 15.93
C ARG A 177 7.62 0.20 15.89
N GLU A 178 7.92 0.82 17.03
CA GLU A 178 8.19 2.26 17.12
C GLU A 178 9.41 2.64 16.27
N ALA A 179 10.50 1.87 16.37
CA ALA A 179 11.70 2.06 15.54
C ALA A 179 11.40 1.88 14.04
N LEU A 180 10.57 0.90 13.66
CA LEU A 180 10.14 0.70 12.27
C LEU A 180 9.33 1.88 11.74
N VAL A 181 8.42 2.43 12.53
CA VAL A 181 7.63 3.61 12.13
C VAL A 181 8.54 4.81 11.91
N GLU A 182 9.52 5.02 12.79
CA GLU A 182 10.49 6.10 12.63
C GLU A 182 11.38 5.92 11.38
N ALA A 183 11.88 4.70 11.15
CA ALA A 183 12.67 4.37 9.97
C ALA A 183 11.84 4.55 8.69
N ASN A 184 10.59 4.10 8.67
CA ASN A 184 9.69 4.25 7.53
C ASN A 184 9.37 5.72 7.25
N LYS A 185 9.20 6.54 8.29
CA LYS A 185 9.03 7.99 8.14
C LYS A 185 10.25 8.61 7.45
N LYS A 186 11.47 8.24 7.84
CA LYS A 186 12.71 8.70 7.20
C LYS A 186 12.82 8.20 5.75
N LEU A 187 12.56 6.91 5.50
CA LEU A 187 12.58 6.33 4.15
C LEU A 187 11.56 6.99 3.22
N SER A 188 10.36 7.32 3.73
CA SER A 188 9.32 7.97 2.94
C SER A 188 9.71 9.36 2.43
N ALA A 189 10.78 9.98 2.98
CA ALA A 189 11.33 11.21 2.45
C ALA A 189 12.10 10.99 1.13
N PHE A 190 12.75 9.83 0.98
CA PHE A 190 13.63 9.49 -0.15
C PHE A 190 12.95 8.61 -1.18
N GLU A 191 12.18 7.63 -0.73
CA GLU A 191 11.54 6.63 -1.57
C GLU A 191 10.04 6.81 -1.58
N ARG A 192 9.43 6.43 -2.71
CA ARG A 192 8.01 6.49 -2.90
C ARG A 192 7.53 5.34 -3.76
N THR A 193 6.41 4.73 -3.38
CA THR A 193 5.71 3.81 -4.27
C THR A 193 4.92 4.57 -5.34
N THR A 194 5.23 4.33 -6.61
CA THR A 194 4.51 4.83 -7.77
C THR A 194 3.61 3.75 -8.35
N ILE A 195 2.36 4.12 -8.65
CA ILE A 195 1.37 3.23 -9.26
C ILE A 195 1.21 3.64 -10.72
N ASP A 196 1.47 2.72 -11.63
CA ASP A 196 1.22 2.91 -13.05
C ASP A 196 0.04 2.04 -13.48
N TYR A 197 -0.73 2.48 -14.48
CA TYR A 197 -1.90 1.73 -14.93
C TYR A 197 -2.12 1.82 -16.43
N LEU A 198 -2.60 0.71 -17.01
CA LEU A 198 -2.94 0.63 -18.43
C LEU A 198 -4.34 -0.01 -18.58
N PRO A 199 -5.33 0.69 -19.18
CA PRO A 199 -6.62 0.09 -19.47
C PRO A 199 -6.51 -0.93 -20.60
N TYR A 200 -7.30 -2.00 -20.51
CA TYR A 200 -7.46 -3.01 -21.56
C TYR A 200 -8.89 -3.54 -21.55
N THR A 201 -9.30 -4.16 -22.66
CA THR A 201 -10.61 -4.80 -22.78
C THR A 201 -10.41 -6.31 -22.74
N ASP A 202 -11.14 -7.00 -21.87
CA ASP A 202 -11.12 -8.45 -21.82
C ASP A 202 -11.92 -9.07 -22.98
N PRO A 203 -11.80 -10.40 -23.24
CA PRO A 203 -12.58 -11.06 -24.27
C PRO A 203 -14.10 -10.95 -24.10
N ASN A 204 -14.57 -10.62 -22.89
CA ASN A 204 -15.98 -10.43 -22.57
C ASN A 204 -16.45 -8.98 -22.86
N GLY A 205 -15.59 -8.12 -23.40
CA GLY A 205 -15.91 -6.73 -23.72
C GLY A 205 -15.90 -5.78 -22.53
N LYS A 206 -15.43 -6.21 -21.35
CA LYS A 206 -15.34 -5.38 -20.15
C LYS A 206 -13.98 -4.68 -20.08
N VAL A 207 -14.01 -3.38 -19.82
CA VAL A 207 -12.81 -2.57 -19.60
C VAL A 207 -12.26 -2.85 -18.19
N ASN A 208 -11.02 -3.34 -18.15
CA ASN A 208 -10.25 -3.60 -16.94
C ASN A 208 -8.95 -2.80 -16.98
N PHE A 209 -8.20 -2.84 -15.88
CA PHE A 209 -6.95 -2.08 -15.73
C PHE A 209 -5.84 -3.01 -15.23
N MET A 210 -4.71 -2.98 -15.91
CA MET A 210 -3.46 -3.57 -15.42
C MET A 210 -2.76 -2.55 -14.52
N TRP A 211 -2.26 -2.99 -13.37
CA TRP A 211 -1.64 -2.12 -12.36
C TRP A 211 -0.22 -2.57 -12.07
N TRP A 212 0.71 -1.62 -12.09
CA TRP A 212 2.13 -1.83 -11.80
C TRP A 212 2.53 -0.98 -10.59
N TYR A 213 3.41 -1.51 -9.75
CA TYR A 213 3.80 -0.87 -8.49
C TYR A 213 5.32 -0.83 -8.37
N GLU A 214 5.89 0.34 -8.60
CA GLU A 214 7.34 0.57 -8.61
C GLU A 214 7.75 1.37 -7.37
N SER A 215 8.96 1.14 -6.88
CA SER A 215 9.58 2.02 -5.89
C SER A 215 10.44 3.02 -6.66
N ALA A 216 10.05 4.30 -6.62
CA ALA A 216 10.80 5.40 -7.22
C ALA A 216 11.54 6.17 -6.13
N ILE A 217 12.80 6.53 -6.42
CA ILE A 217 13.53 7.51 -5.61
C ILE A 217 12.95 8.88 -5.97
N LYS A 218 12.58 9.66 -4.96
CA LYS A 218 12.24 11.08 -5.12
C LYS A 218 13.53 11.82 -5.45
N SER A 219 13.86 11.94 -6.74
CA SER A 219 14.84 12.94 -7.15
C SER A 219 14.33 14.31 -6.72
N GLU A 220 15.19 15.13 -6.11
CA GLU A 220 14.89 16.54 -5.88
C GLU A 220 14.50 17.17 -7.24
N ASN A 221 13.22 17.41 -7.47
CA ASN A 221 12.79 18.36 -8.49
C ASN A 221 13.18 19.77 -8.00
N LYS A 222 14.47 20.10 -8.06
CA LYS A 222 14.90 21.49 -8.21
C LYS A 222 14.60 21.86 -9.66
N GLY A 223 13.69 22.81 -9.83
CA GLY A 223 13.21 23.23 -11.13
C GLY A 223 14.34 23.65 -12.07
N SER A 224 14.44 22.97 -13.22
CA SER A 224 15.06 23.53 -14.41
C SER A 224 13.92 24.04 -15.30
N ASN A 225 13.47 25.27 -15.03
CA ASN A 225 12.90 26.11 -16.07
C ASN A 225 14.07 26.54 -16.96
N THR A 226 14.33 25.79 -18.02
CA THR A 226 15.09 26.27 -19.18
C THR A 226 14.34 25.80 -20.42
N LEU A 227 13.72 26.79 -21.07
CA LEU A 227 13.13 26.72 -22.39
C LEU A 227 14.20 26.32 -23.42
N ASP A 228 13.76 25.47 -24.37
CA ASP A 228 14.21 25.28 -25.76
C ASP A 228 15.68 24.97 -26.08
N ALA A 229 15.91 23.74 -26.57
CA ALA A 229 16.64 23.43 -27.84
C ALA A 229 16.71 21.90 -28.09
N PRO A 230 16.85 21.45 -29.35
CA PRO A 230 16.20 20.24 -29.86
C PRO A 230 17.01 18.94 -29.71
N SER A 231 16.27 17.85 -29.93
CA SER A 231 16.67 16.45 -29.93
C SER A 231 17.94 16.12 -30.73
N GLU A 232 18.89 15.46 -30.08
CA GLU A 232 19.81 14.52 -30.71
C GLU A 232 19.85 13.19 -29.94
N PRO A 233 19.96 12.04 -30.65
CA PRO A 233 19.84 10.72 -30.06
C PRO A 233 21.11 10.35 -29.29
N ARG A 234 20.97 10.05 -27.99
CA ARG A 234 22.10 9.53 -27.20
C ARG A 234 22.49 8.14 -27.72
N LYS A 235 23.71 8.07 -28.25
CA LYS A 235 24.42 6.86 -28.67
C LYS A 235 24.50 5.87 -27.50
N ASN A 236 24.20 4.61 -27.82
CA ASN A 236 24.34 3.45 -26.95
C ASN A 236 25.76 3.34 -26.39
N LEU A 237 25.91 3.43 -25.07
CA LEU A 237 27.07 2.90 -24.38
C LEU A 237 26.70 1.54 -23.80
N ASN A 238 27.22 0.52 -24.47
CA ASN A 238 27.27 -0.86 -24.01
C ASN A 238 27.89 -0.91 -22.61
N VAL A 239 27.12 -1.34 -21.62
CA VAL A 239 27.66 -2.06 -20.47
C VAL A 239 27.10 -3.47 -20.59
N ALA A 240 27.96 -4.36 -21.09
CA ALA A 240 27.71 -5.77 -21.18
C ALA A 240 27.48 -6.35 -19.78
N GLY A 241 26.53 -7.28 -19.66
CA GLY A 241 26.51 -8.20 -18.52
C GLY A 241 25.18 -8.64 -17.95
N ILE A 242 24.07 -8.73 -18.70
CA ILE A 242 22.95 -9.61 -18.32
C ILE A 242 22.37 -10.24 -19.60
N SER A 243 22.73 -11.49 -19.87
CA SER A 243 22.08 -12.30 -20.90
C SER A 243 20.65 -12.68 -20.49
N PRO A 244 19.69 -12.73 -21.44
CA PRO A 244 18.30 -13.04 -21.18
C PRO A 244 18.06 -14.56 -21.22
N LEU A 245 17.38 -15.11 -20.21
CA LEU A 245 16.85 -16.47 -20.28
C LEU A 245 15.36 -16.43 -20.57
N THR A 246 15.08 -16.63 -21.86
CA THR A 246 14.09 -17.56 -22.42
C THR A 246 12.68 -17.58 -21.83
N ARG A 247 11.83 -16.89 -22.59
CA ARG A 247 10.42 -17.19 -22.87
C ARG A 247 10.30 -18.63 -23.40
N THR A 248 9.49 -19.46 -22.75
CA THR A 248 8.85 -20.63 -23.38
C THR A 248 7.44 -20.76 -22.84
N LEU A 249 6.53 -20.82 -23.82
CA LEU A 249 5.09 -21.11 -23.87
C LEU A 249 4.35 -21.38 -22.55
#